data_AF-A0A6P0XSA4-F1
#
_entry.id   AF-A0A6P0XSA4-F1
#
_cell.length_a   1.000
_cell.length_b   1.000
_cell.length_c   1.000
_cell.angle_alpha   90.00
_cell.angle_beta   90.00
_cell.angle_gamma   90.00
#
_symmetry.space_group_name_H-M   'P 1'
#
loop_
_entity.id
_entity.type
_entity.pdbx_description
1 polymer ?
#
loop_
_entity_poly.entity_id
_entity_poly.type
_entity_poly.pdbx_seq_one_letter_code
_entity_poly.pdbx_strand_id
1 'polypeptide(L)'
;MTNNQQIESGVDLRKYNQSWYDRGKPGWFVLLWWFVQAITFPLTPQPLYGLRRLILNLFGAKIGQGVLIRPTARFTYPWKIVI
;
A
#
# COMPACT_ATOMS: atom_id res chain seq x y z
N MET A 1 -44.94 15.41 6.20
CA MET A 1 -43.66 15.48 6.93
C MET A 1 -42.58 14.76 6.12
N THR A 2 -41.96 15.43 5.14
CA THR A 2 -40.77 14.92 4.43
C THR A 2 -39.92 16.11 4.04
N ASN A 3 -39.11 16.59 4.98
CA ASN A 3 -38.14 17.66 4.73
C ASN A 3 -36.74 17.05 4.85
N ASN A 4 -36.31 16.37 3.80
CA ASN A 4 -34.90 16.01 3.66
C ASN A 4 -34.23 17.11 2.86
N GLN A 5 -33.72 18.09 3.60
CA GLN A 5 -32.75 19.07 3.15
C GLN A 5 -31.60 18.32 2.45
N GLN A 6 -31.63 18.29 1.11
CA GLN A 6 -30.46 17.97 0.32
C GLN A 6 -29.47 19.11 0.53
N ILE A 7 -28.47 18.85 1.38
CA ILE A 7 -27.31 19.72 1.50
C ILE A 7 -26.64 19.76 0.12
N GLU A 8 -26.61 20.93 -0.50
CA GLU A 8 -25.86 21.21 -1.74
C GLU A 8 -24.37 20.99 -1.49
N SER A 9 -23.96 19.74 -1.62
CA SER A 9 -22.58 19.31 -1.63
C SER A 9 -22.17 19.33 -3.09
N GLY A 10 -21.25 20.24 -3.46
CA GLY A 10 -20.83 20.50 -4.84
C GLY A 10 -20.19 19.31 -5.59
N VAL A 11 -20.21 18.12 -5.02
CA VAL A 11 -19.75 16.86 -5.64
C VAL A 11 -20.75 15.76 -5.29
N ASP A 12 -21.47 15.28 -6.31
CA ASP A 12 -22.40 14.16 -6.20
C ASP A 12 -21.64 12.82 -6.16
N LEU A 13 -21.44 12.29 -4.96
CA LEU A 13 -20.73 11.04 -4.70
C LEU A 13 -21.45 9.80 -5.27
N ARG A 14 -22.74 9.90 -5.62
CA ARG A 14 -23.50 8.75 -6.17
C ARG A 14 -23.04 8.39 -7.58
N LYS A 15 -22.41 9.33 -8.28
CA LYS A 15 -21.80 9.12 -9.60
C LYS A 15 -20.35 8.62 -9.51
N TYR A 16 -19.80 8.47 -8.30
CA TYR A 16 -18.44 7.99 -8.12
C TYR A 16 -18.36 6.50 -8.47
N ASN A 17 -17.78 6.21 -9.63
CA ASN A 17 -17.55 4.86 -10.10
C ASN A 17 -16.05 4.54 -10.05
N GLN A 18 -15.68 3.54 -9.23
CA GLN A 18 -14.31 3.04 -9.07
C GLN A 18 -13.95 1.87 -10.01
N SER A 19 -14.72 1.63 -11.07
CA SER A 19 -14.52 0.49 -11.98
C SER A 19 -13.14 0.44 -12.65
N TRP A 20 -12.45 1.58 -12.74
CA TRP A 20 -11.09 1.69 -13.27
C TRP A 20 -10.00 1.36 -12.23
N TYR A 21 -10.36 1.25 -10.95
CA TYR A 21 -9.41 1.01 -9.87
C TYR A 21 -9.15 -0.47 -9.67
N ASP A 22 -8.18 -0.98 -10.42
CA ASP A 22 -7.66 -2.33 -10.21
C ASP A 22 -6.38 -2.30 -9.37
N ARG A 23 -6.45 -2.92 -8.19
CA ARG A 23 -5.28 -3.13 -7.32
C ARG A 23 -4.30 -4.14 -7.94
N GLY A 24 -4.73 -4.94 -8.90
CA GLY A 24 -3.97 -5.97 -9.60
C GLY A 24 -3.69 -7.22 -8.76
N LYS A 25 -3.89 -7.17 -7.44
CA LYS A 25 -3.77 -8.31 -6.53
C LYS A 25 -4.99 -8.38 -5.59
N PRO A 26 -5.34 -9.59 -5.13
CA PRO A 26 -6.49 -9.80 -4.27
C PRO A 26 -6.31 -9.12 -2.90
N GLY A 27 -7.42 -8.72 -2.27
CA GLY A 27 -7.39 -7.98 -0.99
C GLY A 27 -6.67 -8.71 0.14
N TRP A 28 -6.69 -10.05 0.16
CA TRP A 28 -5.94 -10.83 1.14
C TRP A 28 -4.43 -10.63 1.02
N PHE A 29 -3.93 -10.36 -0.18
CA PHE A 29 -2.51 -10.11 -0.42
C PHE A 29 -2.09 -8.73 0.13
N VAL A 30 -2.98 -7.73 0.06
CA VAL A 30 -2.79 -6.43 0.74
C VAL A 30 -2.75 -6.61 2.25
N LEU A 31 -3.64 -7.44 2.80
CA LEU A 31 -3.68 -7.72 4.23
C LEU A 31 -2.43 -8.45 4.70
N LEU A 32 -1.98 -9.47 3.97
CA LEU A 32 -0.71 -10.16 4.23
C LEU A 32 0.45 -9.18 4.21
N TRP A 33 0.47 -8.27 3.23
CA TRP A 33 1.46 -7.21 3.17
C TRP A 33 1.39 -6.27 4.39
N TRP A 34 0.21 -5.92 4.87
CA TRP A 34 0.05 -5.12 6.09
C TRP A 34 0.66 -5.83 7.31
N PHE A 35 0.46 -7.14 7.44
CA PHE A 35 1.12 -7.93 8.49
C PHE A 35 2.63 -7.94 8.32
N VAL A 36 3.13 -8.20 7.11
CA VAL A 36 4.57 -8.19 6.82
C VAL A 36 5.19 -6.83 7.10
N GLN A 37 4.50 -5.74 6.74
CA GLN A 37 4.90 -4.37 7.07
C GLN A 37 4.92 -4.18 8.60
N ALA A 38 3.86 -4.57 9.30
CA ALA A 38 3.76 -4.46 10.76
C ALA A 38 4.79 -5.29 11.52
N ILE A 39 5.30 -6.38 10.95
CA ILE A 39 6.36 -7.22 11.51
C ILE A 39 7.73 -6.66 11.13
N THR A 40 7.94 -6.29 9.88
CA THR A 40 9.24 -5.83 9.37
C THR A 40 9.69 -4.54 10.05
N PHE A 41 8.77 -3.60 10.33
CA PHE A 41 9.11 -2.32 10.96
C PHE A 41 9.66 -2.45 12.39
N PRO A 42 9.00 -3.16 13.34
CA PRO A 42 9.54 -3.39 14.67
C PRO A 42 10.71 -4.37 14.70
N LEU A 43 10.75 -5.35 13.78
CA LEU A 43 11.79 -6.39 13.77
C LEU A 43 13.07 -5.97 13.06
N THR A 44 13.18 -4.74 12.51
CA THR A 44 14.43 -4.31 11.85
C THR A 44 15.32 -3.47 12.79
N PRO A 45 16.30 -4.08 13.47
CA PRO A 45 17.44 -3.35 13.99
C PRO A 45 18.27 -2.78 12.83
N GLN A 46 18.98 -1.67 13.10
CA GLN A 46 19.70 -0.80 12.16
C GLN A 46 20.51 -1.48 11.01
N PRO A 47 21.12 -2.69 11.12
CA PRO A 47 21.96 -3.23 10.04
C PRO A 47 21.26 -4.08 8.96
N LEU A 48 19.98 -4.46 9.12
CA LEU A 48 19.32 -5.44 8.24
C LEU A 48 18.63 -4.84 6.99
N TYR A 49 19.29 -3.93 6.28
CA TYR A 49 18.76 -3.34 5.04
C TYR A 49 18.54 -4.38 3.93
N GLY A 50 19.30 -5.48 3.93
CA GLY A 50 19.15 -6.60 2.98
C GLY A 50 17.81 -7.33 3.11
N LEU A 51 17.36 -7.57 4.33
CA LEU A 51 16.15 -8.36 4.60
C LEU A 51 14.89 -7.64 4.10
N ARG A 52 14.79 -6.33 4.32
CA ARG A 52 13.70 -5.50 3.78
C ARG A 52 13.60 -5.59 2.27
N ARG A 53 14.75 -5.49 1.58
CA ARG A 53 14.83 -5.61 0.12
C ARG A 53 14.42 -7.00 -0.36
N LEU A 54 14.85 -8.05 0.34
CA LEU A 54 14.44 -9.43 0.05
C LEU A 54 12.93 -9.61 0.16
N ILE A 55 12.33 -9.15 1.26
CA ILE A 55 10.87 -9.20 1.48
C ILE A 55 10.12 -8.43 0.40
N LEU A 56 10.57 -7.21 0.07
CA LEU A 56 9.97 -6.42 -1.00
C LEU A 56 10.09 -7.12 -2.37
N ASN A 57 11.26 -7.69 -2.69
CA ASN A 57 11.47 -8.47 -3.90
C ASN A 57 10.59 -9.73 -3.95
N LEU A 58 10.44 -10.45 -2.83
CA LEU A 58 9.53 -11.59 -2.66
C LEU A 58 8.07 -11.22 -2.91
N PHE A 59 7.66 -10.01 -2.53
CA PHE A 59 6.30 -9.50 -2.77
C PHE A 59 6.06 -9.01 -4.21
N GLY A 60 7.10 -9.00 -5.04
CA GLY A 60 7.07 -8.60 -6.45
C GLY A 60 7.53 -7.17 -6.73
N ALA A 61 8.10 -6.48 -5.74
CA ALA A 61 8.86 -5.27 -6.02
C ALA A 61 10.10 -5.67 -6.83
N LYS A 62 10.58 -4.81 -7.72
CA LYS A 62 11.92 -4.96 -8.30
C LYS A 62 12.79 -3.88 -7.68
N ILE A 63 13.68 -4.26 -6.79
CA ILE A 63 14.57 -3.33 -6.09
C ILE A 63 16.01 -3.69 -6.39
N GLY A 64 16.73 -2.79 -7.05
CA GLY A 64 18.15 -2.92 -7.39
C GLY A 64 19.09 -3.02 -6.18
N GLN A 65 20.29 -3.54 -6.42
CA GLN A 65 21.37 -3.57 -5.42
C GLN A 65 21.86 -2.14 -5.15
N GLY A 66 21.90 -1.73 -3.88
CA GLY A 66 22.34 -0.39 -3.45
C GLY A 66 21.22 0.56 -2.99
N VAL A 67 19.94 0.19 -3.12
CA VAL A 67 18.83 1.03 -2.64
C VAL A 67 18.76 1.02 -1.11
N LEU A 68 18.97 2.20 -0.50
CA LEU A 68 18.86 2.39 0.93
C LEU A 68 17.42 2.82 1.30
N ILE A 69 16.61 1.85 1.70
CA ILE A 69 15.22 2.10 2.10
C ILE A 69 15.20 2.66 3.52
N ARG A 70 14.82 3.93 3.65
CA ARG A 70 14.67 4.57 4.95
C ARG A 70 13.60 3.84 5.78
N PRO A 71 13.82 3.64 7.09
CA PRO A 71 12.88 2.93 7.96
C PRO A 71 11.49 3.60 8.04
N THR A 72 11.36 4.86 7.65
CA THR A 72 10.09 5.60 7.61
C THR A 72 9.26 5.32 6.35
N ALA A 73 9.83 4.70 5.31
CA ALA A 73 9.15 4.50 4.04
C ALA A 73 8.04 3.44 4.15
N ARG A 74 6.78 3.88 4.06
CA ARG A 74 5.60 3.02 4.01
C ARG A 74 5.22 2.73 2.56
N PHE A 75 4.95 1.47 2.26
CA PHE A 75 4.59 1.04 0.90
C PHE A 75 3.20 0.42 0.95
N THR A 76 2.25 0.96 0.20
CA THR A 76 0.89 0.39 0.15
C THR A 76 0.80 -0.78 -0.84
N TYR A 77 1.58 -0.73 -1.92
CA TYR A 77 1.55 -1.72 -3.01
C TYR A 77 2.97 -2.09 -3.44
N PRO A 78 3.62 -3.05 -2.77
CA PRO A 78 5.02 -3.40 -3.06
C PRO A 78 5.21 -3.93 -4.49
N TRP A 79 4.24 -4.66 -5.04
CA TRP A 79 4.32 -5.25 -6.40
C TRP A 79 4.26 -4.24 -7.55
N LYS A 80 3.91 -2.98 -7.28
CA LYS A 80 3.93 -1.90 -8.29
C LYS A 80 5.23 -1.08 -8.23
N ILE A 81 6.18 -1.46 -7.37
CA ILE A 81 7.43 -0.73 -7.17
C ILE A 81 8.51 -1.35 -8.03
N VAL A 82 9.09 -0.53 -8.92
CA VAL A 82 10.24 -0.88 -9.75
C VAL A 82 11.25 0.25 -9.59
N ILE A 83 12.40 -0.06 -8.98
CA ILE A 83 13.50 0.87 -8.68
C ILE A 83 14.83 0.19 -9.01
#